data_AF-A0A2N7JNU9-F1
#
_entry.id   AF-A0A2N7JNU9-F1
#
_cell.length_a   1.000
_cell.length_b   1.000
_cell.length_c   1.000
_cell.angle_alpha   90.00
_cell.angle_beta   90.00
_cell.angle_gamma   90.00
#
_symmetry.space_group_name_H-M   'P 1'
#
loop_
_entity.id
_entity.type
_entity.pdbx_description
1 polymer ?
#
loop_
_entity_poly.entity_id
_entity_poly.type
_entity_poly.pdbx_seq_one_letter_code
_entity_poly.pdbx_strand_id
1 'polypeptide(L)'
;MKSIAQMLIHEKFNHTNASYGEKLGYRKGIMRAALVCSLLTSMLVHANEVPENPEEYYGVDKASGLIMAPGWEIVNGQCNACHTSLIVAQNSGNREQWRETIQWMVDTQGLWDLSDTWDPVLDYLSTYYQEKGIDMNKYRRKPIDSTLMPPMPGEQ
;
A
#
# COMPACT_ATOMS: atom_id res chain seq x y z
N MET A 1 65.08 28.48 2.20
CA MET A 1 66.04 29.51 1.75
C MET A 1 66.41 29.19 0.32
N LYS A 2 66.30 30.01 -0.73
CA LYS A 2 65.80 31.36 -1.04
C LYS A 2 65.56 31.28 -2.57
N SER A 3 64.36 31.53 -3.12
CA SER A 3 63.78 32.85 -3.42
C SER A 3 64.16 33.36 -4.82
N ILE A 4 63.30 34.25 -5.37
CA ILE A 4 63.57 35.24 -6.45
C ILE A 4 63.38 34.63 -7.86
N ALA A 5 62.64 35.15 -8.84
CA ALA A 5 61.76 36.31 -9.06
C ALA A 5 61.20 36.13 -10.51
N GLN A 6 59.91 36.31 -10.79
CA GLN A 6 59.24 37.58 -11.13
C GLN A 6 59.45 38.02 -12.59
N MET A 7 58.35 38.04 -13.35
CA MET A 7 58.10 39.01 -14.43
C MET A 7 56.57 39.12 -14.61
N LEU A 8 55.85 39.84 -13.73
CA LEU A 8 55.37 41.23 -13.93
C LEU A 8 56.06 41.96 -15.11
N ILE A 9 55.45 42.79 -15.95
CA ILE A 9 54.49 43.89 -15.75
C ILE A 9 53.98 44.23 -17.18
N HIS A 10 52.69 44.44 -17.46
CA HIS A 10 51.97 45.73 -17.59
C HIS A 10 50.63 45.35 -18.26
N GLU A 11 49.45 45.83 -17.85
CA GLU A 11 49.09 47.24 -17.80
C GLU A 11 47.91 47.49 -16.85
N LYS A 12 47.91 48.70 -16.30
CA LYS A 12 47.02 49.21 -15.25
C LYS A 12 45.66 49.60 -15.84
N PHE A 13 44.57 49.47 -15.09
CA PHE A 13 43.85 50.64 -14.53
C PHE A 13 42.63 50.24 -13.67
N ASN A 14 42.45 51.03 -12.62
CA ASN A 14 41.39 51.06 -11.61
C ASN A 14 39.95 50.91 -12.15
N HIS A 15 39.04 50.37 -11.33
CA HIS A 15 38.02 51.18 -10.62
C HIS A 15 37.11 50.31 -9.73
N THR A 16 37.19 50.55 -8.42
CA THR A 16 36.09 50.79 -7.48
C THR A 16 34.66 50.29 -7.77
N ASN A 17 34.10 49.68 -6.73
CA ASN A 17 32.72 49.75 -6.21
C ASN A 17 31.70 48.67 -6.63
N ALA A 18 31.38 47.85 -5.62
CA ALA A 18 30.10 47.19 -5.47
C ALA A 18 28.95 48.22 -5.52
N SER A 19 27.91 47.93 -6.32
CA SER A 19 26.53 48.36 -6.02
C SER A 19 25.51 47.66 -6.93
N TYR A 20 24.53 47.02 -6.30
CA TYR A 20 23.11 46.92 -6.66
C TYR A 20 22.73 46.94 -8.15
N GLY A 21 22.30 45.79 -8.69
CA GLY A 21 21.66 45.81 -10.02
C GLY A 21 21.16 44.49 -10.62
N GLU A 22 20.82 43.44 -9.87
CA GLU A 22 20.31 42.18 -10.46
C GLU A 22 18.98 41.69 -9.85
N LYS A 23 17.96 42.55 -9.81
CA LYS A 23 16.57 42.09 -9.51
C LYS A 23 15.56 42.62 -10.51
N LEU A 24 15.76 42.37 -11.81
CA LEU A 24 14.72 42.67 -12.82
C LEU A 24 14.48 41.60 -13.89
N GLY A 25 15.26 40.51 -13.93
CA GLY A 25 15.07 39.41 -14.90
C GLY A 25 14.20 38.23 -14.43
N TYR A 26 13.98 38.08 -13.12
CA TYR A 26 13.36 36.89 -12.52
C TYR A 26 11.85 37.04 -12.25
N ARG A 27 11.10 37.74 -13.10
CA ARG A 27 9.64 37.93 -12.88
C ARG A 27 8.76 37.51 -14.05
N LYS A 28 9.33 37.23 -15.23
CA LYS A 28 8.56 36.84 -16.44
C LYS A 28 8.59 35.33 -16.76
N GLY A 29 9.52 34.56 -16.18
CA GLY A 29 9.59 33.09 -16.35
C GLY A 29 8.79 32.27 -15.33
N ILE A 30 8.44 32.85 -14.18
CA ILE A 30 7.86 32.10 -13.04
C ILE A 30 6.37 31.79 -13.26
N MET A 31 5.64 32.68 -13.93
CA MET A 31 4.20 32.50 -14.16
C MET A 31 3.87 31.32 -15.09
N ARG A 32 4.81 30.89 -15.96
CA ARG A 32 4.65 29.70 -16.82
C ARG A 32 5.08 28.40 -16.14
N ALA A 33 6.09 28.43 -15.27
CA ALA A 33 6.54 27.25 -14.54
C ALA A 33 5.57 26.87 -13.40
N ALA A 34 4.95 27.85 -12.74
CA ALA A 34 4.01 27.61 -11.64
C ALA A 34 2.74 26.86 -12.10
N LEU A 35 2.23 27.14 -13.31
CA LEU A 35 1.05 26.47 -13.86
C LEU A 35 1.31 24.99 -14.23
N VAL A 36 2.54 24.65 -14.63
CA VAL A 36 2.94 23.28 -14.97
C VAL A 36 3.19 22.45 -13.70
N CYS A 37 3.76 23.04 -12.65
CA CYS A 37 3.93 22.36 -11.36
C CYS A 37 2.58 22.08 -10.65
N SER A 38 1.61 23.00 -10.72
CA SER A 38 0.30 22.79 -10.07
C SER A 38 -0.57 21.72 -10.74
N LEU A 39 -0.38 21.49 -12.05
CA LEU A 39 -1.08 20.40 -12.76
C LEU A 39 -0.45 19.03 -12.49
N LEU A 40 0.88 18.98 -12.30
CA LEU A 40 1.59 17.74 -11.93
C LEU A 40 1.25 17.28 -10.50
N THR A 41 0.99 18.21 -9.57
CA THR A 41 0.59 17.85 -8.20
C THR A 41 -0.81 17.23 -8.14
N SER A 42 -1.74 17.61 -9.02
CA SER A 42 -3.10 17.04 -9.02
C SER A 42 -3.19 15.61 -9.57
N MET A 43 -2.23 15.15 -10.39
CA MET A 43 -2.20 13.76 -10.87
C MET A 43 -1.65 12.77 -9.85
N LEU A 44 -0.94 13.23 -8.81
CA LEU A 44 -0.37 12.37 -7.76
C LEU A 44 -1.36 12.03 -6.64
N VAL A 45 -2.56 12.62 -6.62
CA VAL A 45 -3.49 12.54 -5.48
C VAL A 45 -4.44 11.33 -5.54
N HIS A 46 -4.62 10.65 -6.67
CA HIS A 46 -5.64 9.59 -6.82
C HIS A 46 -5.14 8.15 -6.61
N ALA A 47 -3.94 7.94 -6.06
CA ALA A 47 -3.34 6.60 -6.01
C ALA A 47 -3.81 5.69 -4.85
N ASN A 48 -4.63 6.17 -3.90
CA ASN A 48 -4.80 5.49 -2.60
C ASN A 48 -6.25 5.21 -2.17
N GLU A 49 -7.26 5.40 -3.02
CA GLU A 49 -8.65 5.12 -2.63
C GLU A 49 -9.08 3.74 -3.12
N VAL A 50 -9.38 2.84 -2.17
CA VAL A 50 -10.01 1.55 -2.45
C VAL A 50 -11.44 1.83 -2.94
N PRO A 51 -11.85 1.33 -4.12
CA PRO A 51 -13.21 1.54 -4.61
C PRO A 51 -14.23 0.93 -3.65
N GLU A 52 -15.42 1.52 -3.56
CA GLU A 52 -16.50 1.04 -2.65
C GLU A 52 -16.89 -0.42 -2.93
N ASN A 53 -16.87 -0.84 -4.20
CA ASN A 53 -17.06 -2.23 -4.63
C ASN A 53 -15.85 -2.74 -5.43
N PRO A 54 -14.79 -3.26 -4.77
CA PRO A 54 -13.58 -3.74 -5.44
C PRO A 54 -13.83 -4.96 -6.34
N GLU A 55 -14.75 -5.84 -5.96
CA GLU A 55 -15.10 -7.02 -6.75
C GLU A 55 -15.70 -6.64 -8.11
N GLU A 56 -16.59 -5.65 -8.14
CA GLU A 56 -17.18 -5.15 -9.39
C GLU A 56 -16.18 -4.29 -10.18
N TYR A 57 -15.38 -3.48 -9.49
CA TYR A 57 -14.42 -2.58 -10.14
C TYR A 57 -13.26 -3.31 -10.81
N TYR A 58 -12.60 -4.23 -10.09
CA TYR A 58 -11.45 -4.97 -10.59
C TYR A 58 -11.82 -6.31 -11.24
N GLY A 59 -12.98 -6.86 -10.90
CA GLY A 59 -13.35 -8.23 -11.25
C GLY A 59 -12.71 -9.27 -10.32
N VAL A 60 -13.13 -10.52 -10.49
CA VAL A 60 -12.64 -11.68 -9.73
C VAL A 60 -12.05 -12.69 -10.70
N ASP A 61 -10.84 -13.18 -10.40
CA ASP A 61 -10.23 -14.27 -11.15
C ASP A 61 -11.02 -15.57 -10.92
N LYS A 62 -11.46 -16.21 -12.01
CA LYS A 62 -12.35 -17.37 -11.92
C LYS A 62 -11.66 -18.62 -11.36
N ALA A 63 -10.34 -18.71 -11.48
CA ALA A 63 -9.59 -19.88 -11.03
C ALA A 63 -9.27 -19.80 -9.53
N SER A 64 -8.81 -18.63 -9.06
CA SER A 64 -8.40 -18.41 -7.67
C SER A 64 -9.54 -17.90 -6.78
N GLY A 65 -10.53 -17.22 -7.35
CA GLY A 65 -11.55 -16.48 -6.60
C GLY A 65 -11.05 -15.18 -5.97
N LEU A 66 -9.84 -14.72 -6.33
CA LEU A 66 -9.25 -13.50 -5.82
C LEU A 66 -9.72 -12.27 -6.61
N ILE A 67 -9.91 -11.14 -5.93
CA ILE A 67 -10.19 -9.85 -6.57
C ILE A 67 -8.94 -9.43 -7.36
N MET A 68 -9.07 -9.12 -8.66
CA MET A 68 -7.93 -8.80 -9.53
C MET A 68 -7.39 -7.37 -9.32
N ALA A 69 -7.32 -6.93 -8.06
CA ALA A 69 -6.79 -5.64 -7.64
C ALA A 69 -5.25 -5.68 -7.50
N PRO A 70 -4.56 -4.52 -7.48
CA PRO A 70 -3.10 -4.49 -7.39
C PRO A 70 -2.54 -5.36 -6.26
N GLY A 71 -1.63 -6.28 -6.60
CA GLY A 71 -1.01 -7.22 -5.66
C GLY A 71 -1.60 -8.64 -5.68
N TRP A 72 -2.73 -8.87 -6.36
CA TRP A 72 -3.41 -10.17 -6.37
C TRP A 72 -2.56 -11.30 -6.95
N GLU A 73 -1.72 -11.05 -7.96
CA GLU A 73 -0.88 -12.09 -8.57
C GLU A 73 0.15 -12.64 -7.58
N ILE A 74 0.70 -11.78 -6.72
CA ILE A 74 1.64 -12.18 -5.67
C ILE A 74 0.92 -13.12 -4.71
N VAL A 75 -0.26 -12.72 -4.22
CA VAL A 75 -1.07 -13.54 -3.31
C VAL A 75 -1.49 -14.85 -3.98
N ASN A 76 -1.90 -14.82 -5.25
CA ASN A 76 -2.24 -16.04 -5.98
C ASN A 76 -1.04 -17.00 -6.08
N GLY A 77 0.18 -16.48 -6.34
CA GLY A 77 1.39 -17.29 -6.39
C GLY A 77 1.78 -17.91 -5.04
N GLN A 78 1.61 -17.18 -3.93
CA GLN A 78 1.95 -17.66 -2.59
C GLN A 78 0.88 -18.63 -2.02
N CYS A 79 -0.40 -18.31 -2.21
CA CYS A 79 -1.50 -19.00 -1.52
C CYS A 79 -2.12 -20.15 -2.32
N ASN A 80 -1.90 -20.23 -3.64
CA ASN A 80 -2.46 -21.29 -4.49
C ASN A 80 -1.54 -22.52 -4.63
N ALA A 81 -0.40 -22.52 -3.94
CA ALA A 81 0.64 -23.53 -4.12
C ALA A 81 0.28 -24.90 -3.51
N CYS A 82 -0.51 -24.91 -2.44
CA CYS A 82 -0.83 -26.12 -1.68
C CYS A 82 -2.31 -26.52 -1.80
N HIS A 83 -3.20 -25.55 -1.99
CA HIS A 83 -4.64 -25.74 -2.21
C HIS A 83 -5.21 -24.52 -2.93
N THR A 84 -6.48 -24.58 -3.33
CA THR A 84 -7.16 -23.44 -3.97
C THR A 84 -7.14 -22.19 -3.09
N SER A 85 -6.91 -21.03 -3.72
CA SER A 85 -7.03 -19.71 -3.08
C SER A 85 -8.46 -19.30 -2.74
N LEU A 86 -9.48 -20.09 -3.10
CA LEU A 86 -10.87 -19.82 -2.73
C LEU A 86 -11.07 -19.70 -1.21
N ILE A 87 -10.21 -20.36 -0.42
CA ILE A 87 -10.22 -20.24 1.04
C ILE A 87 -9.90 -18.80 1.50
N VAL A 88 -9.09 -18.04 0.76
CA VAL A 88 -8.79 -16.65 1.07
C VAL A 88 -10.08 -15.82 1.00
N ALA A 89 -10.88 -16.00 -0.05
CA ALA A 89 -12.13 -15.28 -0.25
C ALA A 89 -13.23 -15.62 0.77
N GLN A 90 -13.11 -16.75 1.46
CA GLN A 90 -14.04 -17.18 2.51
C GLN A 90 -13.68 -16.64 3.90
N ASN A 91 -12.48 -16.09 4.04
CA ASN A 91 -11.95 -15.61 5.31
C ASN A 91 -11.74 -14.10 5.26
N SER A 92 -11.64 -13.51 6.44
CA SER A 92 -11.37 -12.09 6.59
C SER A 92 -10.52 -11.86 7.82
N GLY A 93 -9.68 -10.83 7.78
CA GLY A 93 -8.89 -10.43 8.93
C GLY A 93 -8.24 -9.07 8.72
N ASN A 94 -7.88 -8.42 9.83
CA ASN A 94 -6.94 -7.30 9.79
C ASN A 94 -5.52 -7.79 9.48
N ARG A 95 -4.58 -6.86 9.32
CA ARG A 95 -3.19 -7.17 8.94
C ARG A 95 -2.53 -8.14 9.91
N GLU A 96 -2.71 -7.95 11.22
CA GLU A 96 -2.12 -8.77 12.26
C GLU A 96 -2.68 -10.19 12.23
N GLN A 97 -4.00 -10.34 12.09
CA GLN A 97 -4.67 -11.64 11.97
C GLN A 97 -4.21 -12.42 10.74
N TRP A 98 -4.06 -11.74 9.58
CA TRP A 98 -3.51 -12.36 8.38
C TRP A 98 -2.05 -12.78 8.57
N ARG A 99 -1.23 -11.95 9.23
CA ARG A 99 0.16 -12.29 9.56
C ARG A 99 0.23 -13.54 10.43
N GLU A 100 -0.55 -13.61 11.50
CA GLU A 100 -0.61 -14.78 12.38
C GLU A 100 -1.03 -16.04 11.63
N THR A 101 -2.01 -15.91 10.74
CA THR A 101 -2.50 -17.01 9.92
C THR A 101 -1.43 -17.54 8.97
N ILE A 102 -0.71 -16.66 8.26
CA ILE A 102 0.38 -17.05 7.36
C ILE A 102 1.56 -17.62 8.17
N GLN A 103 1.92 -17.01 9.30
CA GLN A 103 2.99 -17.53 10.16
C GLN A 103 2.67 -18.95 10.64
N TRP A 104 1.43 -19.22 11.03
CA TRP A 104 1.00 -20.57 11.39
C TRP A 104 1.17 -21.57 10.24
N MET A 105 0.88 -21.16 9.00
CA MET A 105 1.14 -22.00 7.81
C MET A 105 2.63 -22.26 7.60
N VAL A 106 3.47 -21.26 7.81
CA VAL A 106 4.93 -21.41 7.74
C VAL A 106 5.42 -22.39 8.79
N ASP A 107 4.98 -22.23 10.04
CA ASP A 107 5.46 -23.02 11.18
C ASP A 107 4.96 -24.47 11.16
N THR A 108 3.75 -24.70 10.63
CA THR A 108 3.04 -25.98 10.83
C THR A 108 2.62 -26.69 9.55
N GLN A 109 2.36 -25.96 8.46
CA GLN A 109 1.83 -26.51 7.21
C GLN A 109 2.89 -26.64 6.11
N GLY A 110 4.11 -26.17 6.36
CA GLY A 110 5.22 -26.24 5.41
C GLY A 110 5.18 -25.18 4.32
N LEU A 111 4.45 -24.08 4.53
CA LEU A 111 4.58 -22.90 3.68
C LEU A 111 6.00 -22.35 3.82
N TRP A 112 6.62 -21.99 2.71
CA TRP A 112 7.94 -21.34 2.76
C TRP A 112 7.80 -19.94 3.33
N ASP A 113 8.92 -19.38 3.81
CA ASP A 113 8.94 -17.97 4.21
C ASP A 113 8.70 -17.06 3.00
N LEU A 114 7.80 -16.09 3.15
CA LEU A 114 7.39 -15.19 2.06
C LEU A 114 8.49 -14.19 1.66
N SER A 115 9.60 -14.09 2.42
CA SER A 115 10.72 -13.19 2.14
C SER A 115 10.23 -11.76 1.88
N ASP A 116 10.68 -11.12 0.80
CA ASP A 116 10.29 -9.73 0.47
C ASP A 116 8.81 -9.58 0.08
N THR A 117 8.04 -10.68 -0.01
CA THR A 117 6.61 -10.64 -0.34
C THR A 117 5.68 -10.56 0.88
N TRP A 118 6.21 -10.58 2.10
CA TRP A 118 5.40 -10.46 3.32
C TRP A 118 4.51 -9.21 3.33
N ASP A 119 5.09 -8.03 3.12
CA ASP A 119 4.32 -6.78 3.18
C ASP A 119 3.31 -6.62 2.04
N PRO A 120 3.62 -6.85 0.75
CA PRO A 120 2.62 -6.72 -0.31
C PRO A 120 1.50 -7.76 -0.20
N VAL A 121 1.78 -8.97 0.30
CA VAL A 121 0.73 -9.97 0.59
C VAL A 121 -0.20 -9.47 1.69
N LEU A 122 0.36 -8.98 2.79
CA LEU A 122 -0.44 -8.48 3.91
C LEU A 122 -1.20 -7.20 3.55
N ASP A 123 -0.64 -6.32 2.71
CA ASP A 123 -1.31 -5.12 2.21
C ASP A 123 -2.54 -5.51 1.41
N TYR A 124 -2.40 -6.41 0.45
CA TYR A 124 -3.52 -6.89 -0.36
C TYR A 124 -4.61 -7.55 0.50
N LEU A 125 -4.22 -8.49 1.37
CA LEU A 125 -5.18 -9.25 2.19
C LEU A 125 -5.93 -8.33 3.17
N SER A 126 -5.23 -7.43 3.84
CA SER A 126 -5.87 -6.50 4.78
C SER A 126 -6.69 -5.41 4.08
N THR A 127 -6.39 -5.09 2.82
CA THR A 127 -7.16 -4.11 2.05
C THR A 127 -8.46 -4.69 1.50
N TYR A 128 -8.38 -5.87 0.87
CA TYR A 128 -9.50 -6.44 0.11
C TYR A 128 -10.26 -7.55 0.86
N TYR A 129 -9.65 -8.15 1.87
CA TYR A 129 -10.21 -9.23 2.70
C TYR A 129 -10.17 -8.88 4.19
N GLN A 130 -10.48 -7.63 4.54
CA GLN A 130 -10.70 -7.21 5.93
C GLN A 130 -12.06 -7.67 6.47
N GLU A 131 -12.14 -7.78 7.79
CA GLU A 131 -13.41 -8.05 8.47
C GLU A 131 -14.42 -6.93 8.15
N LYS A 132 -15.53 -7.31 7.52
CA LYS A 132 -16.68 -6.42 7.33
C LYS A 132 -17.55 -6.57 8.56
N GLY A 133 -17.79 -5.49 9.29
CA GLY A 133 -18.60 -5.51 10.52
C GLY A 133 -19.92 -6.28 10.32
N ILE A 134 -20.06 -7.42 10.99
CA ILE A 134 -21.25 -8.26 10.89
C ILE A 134 -22.29 -7.76 11.90
N ASP A 135 -23.47 -7.34 11.42
CA ASP A 135 -24.60 -7.10 12.30
C ASP A 135 -25.14 -8.45 12.82
N MET A 136 -24.74 -8.78 14.05
CA MET A 136 -25.13 -10.03 14.69
C MET A 136 -26.64 -10.16 14.89
N ASN A 137 -27.42 -9.08 14.86
CA ASN A 137 -28.88 -9.15 14.93
C ASN A 137 -29.51 -9.58 13.59
N LYS A 138 -28.79 -9.38 12.49
CA LYS A 138 -29.23 -9.73 11.13
C LYS A 138 -28.79 -11.14 10.71
N TYR A 139 -27.57 -11.55 11.06
CA TYR A 139 -26.96 -12.78 10.55
C TYR A 139 -26.95 -13.95 11.54
N ARG A 140 -27.27 -13.73 12.82
CA ARG A 140 -27.41 -14.82 13.79
C ARG A 140 -28.67 -15.63 13.48
N ARG A 141 -28.54 -16.97 13.39
CA ARG A 141 -29.70 -17.87 13.36
C ARG A 141 -30.57 -17.65 14.60
N LYS A 142 -31.89 -17.67 14.44
CA LYS A 142 -32.82 -17.60 15.58
C LYS A 142 -32.46 -18.65 16.64
N PRO A 143 -32.58 -18.32 17.93
CA PRO A 143 -32.47 -19.32 18.99
C PRO A 143 -33.39 -20.51 18.69
N ILE A 144 -32.90 -21.72 18.97
CA ILE A 144 -33.69 -22.93 18.83
C ILE A 144 -34.89 -22.86 19.79
N ASP A 145 -36.04 -23.37 19.35
CA ASP A 145 -37.22 -23.45 20.21
C ASP A 145 -36.93 -24.31 21.44
N SER A 146 -37.42 -23.89 22.62
CA SER A 146 -37.16 -24.59 23.88
C SER A 146 -37.68 -26.03 23.89
N THR A 147 -38.71 -26.34 23.10
CA THR A 147 -39.26 -27.71 22.96
C THR A 147 -38.36 -28.64 22.16
N LEU A 148 -37.40 -28.09 21.41
CA LEU A 148 -36.42 -28.83 20.63
C LEU A 148 -35.06 -28.94 21.34
N MET A 149 -34.95 -28.39 22.55
CA MET A 149 -33.73 -28.51 23.35
C MET A 149 -33.60 -29.96 23.86
N PRO A 150 -32.41 -30.57 23.77
CA PRO A 150 -32.18 -31.87 24.39
C PRO A 150 -32.37 -31.77 25.92
N PRO A 151 -32.79 -32.86 26.57
CA PRO A 151 -32.90 -32.89 28.03
C PRO A 151 -31.56 -32.57 28.69
N MET A 152 -31.59 -31.87 29.82
CA MET A 152 -30.39 -31.49 30.55
C MET A 152 -29.68 -32.75 31.09
N PRO A 153 -28.34 -32.83 31.00
CA PRO A 153 -27.60 -33.94 31.60
C PRO A 153 -27.85 -33.98 33.12
N GLY A 154 -28.33 -35.13 33.62
CA GLY A 154 -28.59 -35.35 35.05
C GLY A 154 -30.06 -35.29 35.46
N GLU A 155 -30.98 -35.09 34.51
CA GLU A 155 -32.42 -35.17 34.74
C GLU A 155 -32.92 -36.55 34.24
N GLN A 156 -32.72 -37.59 35.06
CA GLN A 156 -33.33 -38.93 34.93
C GLN A 156 -33.93 -39.35 36.26
#